data_AF-K1SRW2-F1
#
_entry.id   AF-K1SRW2-F1
#
_cell.length_a   1.000
_cell.length_b   1.000
_cell.length_c   1.000
_cell.angle_alpha   90.00
_cell.angle_beta   90.00
_cell.angle_gamma   90.00
#
_symmetry.space_group_name_H-M   'P 1'
#
loop_
_entity.id
_entity.type
_entity.pdbx_description
1 polymer ?
#
loop_
_entity_poly.entity_id
_entity_poly.type
_entity_poly.pdbx_seq_one_letter_code
_entity_poly.pdbx_strand_id
1 'polypeptide(L)'
;MSPLNFTHILTQAVDELSESESYKGLFHQHTDGNPLPSAKVLRDIIELARAIIFPGYFGNSTVNSRTVTYHIGVNVERLFDLLTEQILAGLCFAGDGECNCCTELQREEAALLAAKFISNLPAMRRTLATDVEADL
;
A
#
# COMPACT_ATOMS: atom_id res chain seq x y z
N MET A 1 -23.35 46.22 -2.10
CA MET A 1 -22.86 45.06 -1.31
C MET A 1 -21.85 44.34 -2.16
N SER A 2 -20.55 44.49 -1.86
CA SER A 2 -19.50 43.78 -2.59
C SER A 2 -19.57 42.29 -2.25
N PRO A 3 -19.52 41.38 -3.24
CA PRO A 3 -19.48 39.95 -2.97
C PRO A 3 -18.25 39.67 -2.11
N LEU A 4 -18.42 38.92 -1.02
CA LEU A 4 -17.36 38.55 -0.09
C LEU A 4 -16.18 37.99 -0.88
N ASN A 5 -15.09 38.76 -0.91
CA ASN A 5 -13.94 38.50 -1.78
C ASN A 5 -13.01 37.48 -1.09
N PHE A 6 -13.54 36.29 -0.81
CA PHE A 6 -12.81 35.17 -0.23
C PHE A 6 -11.70 34.68 -1.16
N THR A 7 -11.79 34.99 -2.45
CA THR A 7 -10.76 34.68 -3.44
C THR A 7 -9.39 35.18 -3.00
N HIS A 8 -9.28 36.44 -2.55
CA HIS A 8 -8.00 36.99 -2.09
C HIS A 8 -7.45 36.25 -0.86
N ILE A 9 -8.32 35.86 0.07
CA ILE A 9 -7.94 35.14 1.30
C ILE A 9 -7.42 33.74 0.95
N LEU A 10 -8.12 33.03 0.05
CA LEU A 10 -7.72 31.70 -0.39
C LEU A 10 -6.44 31.73 -1.23
N THR A 11 -6.27 32.71 -2.13
CA THR A 11 -5.01 32.86 -2.88
C THR A 11 -3.85 33.18 -1.96
N GLN A 12 -4.04 34.07 -0.98
CA GLN A 12 -2.99 34.39 -0.02
C GLN A 12 -2.59 33.16 0.81
N ALA A 13 -3.56 32.37 1.29
CA ALA A 13 -3.26 31.12 1.99
C ALA A 13 -2.52 30.12 1.09
N VAL A 14 -2.87 30.02 -0.20
CA VAL A 14 -2.15 29.18 -1.15
C VAL A 14 -0.72 29.66 -1.35
N ASP A 15 -0.51 30.98 -1.51
CA ASP A 15 0.82 31.56 -1.69
C ASP A 15 1.71 31.31 -0.47
N GLU A 16 1.21 31.62 0.73
CA GLU A 16 1.93 31.42 2.01
C GLU A 16 2.21 29.93 2.27
N LEU A 17 1.23 29.07 2.03
CA LEU A 17 1.44 27.63 2.12
C LEU A 17 2.49 27.22 1.10
N SER A 18 2.49 27.72 -0.14
CA SER A 18 3.41 27.30 -1.21
C SER A 18 4.87 27.74 -1.01
N GLU A 19 5.18 28.57 -0.03
CA GLU A 19 6.56 29.00 0.24
C GLU A 19 7.45 27.83 0.65
N SER A 20 8.63 27.68 0.03
CA SER A 20 9.55 26.56 0.29
C SER A 20 10.04 26.48 1.75
N GLU A 21 10.09 27.62 2.45
CA GLU A 21 10.41 27.69 3.88
C GLU A 21 9.29 27.15 4.77
N SER A 22 8.02 27.24 4.33
CA SER A 22 6.85 26.77 5.09
C SER A 22 6.86 25.25 5.27
N TYR A 23 7.52 24.53 4.35
CA TYR A 23 7.61 23.07 4.32
C TYR A 23 8.93 22.51 4.84
N LYS A 24 9.89 23.35 5.25
CA LYS A 24 11.16 22.87 5.82
C LYS A 24 10.89 22.10 7.12
N GLY A 25 11.31 20.84 7.15
CA GLY A 25 11.11 19.94 8.29
C GLY A 25 9.81 19.13 8.27
N LEU A 26 8.85 19.46 7.40
CA LEU A 26 7.66 18.63 7.15
C LEU A 26 8.00 17.42 6.27
N PHE A 27 8.83 17.64 5.27
CA PHE A 27 9.39 16.59 4.44
C PHE A 27 10.76 16.22 4.99
N HIS A 28 10.89 15.01 5.55
CA HIS A 28 12.21 14.44 5.82
C HIS A 28 12.86 14.16 4.47
N GLN A 29 13.50 15.19 3.88
CA GLN A 29 14.42 15.09 2.74
C GLN A 29 13.98 14.10 1.65
N HIS A 30 12.72 14.19 1.22
CA HIS A 30 12.24 13.37 0.11
C HIS A 30 12.63 14.05 -1.20
N THR A 31 13.43 13.34 -1.99
CA THR A 31 13.70 13.68 -3.38
C THR A 31 12.44 13.50 -4.22
N ASP A 32 12.17 14.48 -5.08
CA ASP A 32 11.06 14.43 -6.03
C ASP A 32 11.06 13.10 -6.81
N GLY A 33 9.95 12.38 -6.77
CA GLY A 33 9.72 11.17 -7.57
C GLY A 33 9.92 9.82 -6.84
N ASN A 34 10.39 9.81 -5.59
CA ASN A 34 10.43 8.57 -4.81
C ASN A 34 9.02 8.19 -4.28
N PRO A 35 8.60 6.91 -4.39
CA PRO A 35 7.29 6.48 -3.93
C PRO A 35 7.22 6.51 -2.39
N LEU A 36 6.13 7.07 -1.86
CA LEU A 36 5.83 7.05 -0.43
C LEU A 36 4.85 5.92 -0.10
N PRO A 37 4.97 5.30 1.09
CA PRO A 37 3.98 4.33 1.56
C PRO A 37 2.59 4.96 1.62
N SER A 38 1.60 4.26 1.07
CA SER A 38 0.21 4.71 0.98
C SER A 38 -0.67 3.89 1.90
N ALA A 39 -1.19 4.54 2.96
CA ALA A 39 -2.13 3.91 3.89
C ALA A 39 -3.37 3.33 3.18
N LYS A 40 -3.80 3.97 2.07
CA LYS A 40 -4.90 3.48 1.24
C LYS A 40 -4.54 2.14 0.57
N VAL A 41 -3.36 2.05 -0.04
CA VAL A 41 -2.91 0.84 -0.72
C VAL A 41 -2.64 -0.29 0.28
N LEU A 42 -2.04 0.04 1.43
CA LEU A 42 -1.81 -0.94 2.51
C LEU A 42 -3.13 -1.57 2.98
N ARG A 43 -4.20 -0.80 3.11
CA ARG A 43 -5.52 -1.36 3.42
C ARG A 43 -6.01 -2.32 2.33
N ASP A 44 -5.85 -1.96 1.05
CA ASP A 44 -6.26 -2.80 -0.07
C ASP A 44 -5.46 -4.12 -0.13
N ILE A 45 -4.17 -4.08 0.22
CA ILE A 45 -3.29 -5.26 0.40
C ILE A 45 -3.86 -6.19 1.48
N ILE A 46 -4.24 -5.65 2.64
CA ILE A 46 -4.83 -6.44 3.73
C ILE A 46 -6.15 -7.07 3.30
N GLU A 47 -7.02 -6.32 2.62
CA GLU A 47 -8.30 -6.86 2.14
C GLU A 47 -8.10 -7.96 1.08
N LEU A 48 -7.12 -7.82 0.18
CA LEU A 48 -6.74 -8.88 -0.76
C LEU A 48 -6.22 -10.11 -0.05
N ALA A 49 -5.32 -9.94 0.93
CA ALA A 49 -4.80 -11.05 1.72
C ALA A 49 -5.93 -11.80 2.45
N ARG A 50 -6.89 -11.08 3.04
CA ARG A 50 -8.08 -11.67 3.68
C ARG A 50 -8.93 -12.45 2.69
N ALA A 51 -9.18 -11.91 1.50
CA ALA A 51 -9.94 -12.58 0.44
C ALA A 51 -9.23 -13.84 -0.10
N ILE A 52 -7.90 -13.83 -0.14
CA ILE A 52 -7.10 -15.01 -0.52
C ILE A 52 -7.13 -16.04 0.60
N ILE A 53 -6.91 -15.65 1.86
CA ILE A 53 -6.84 -16.57 3.01
C ILE A 53 -8.21 -17.20 3.28
N PHE A 54 -9.29 -16.42 3.23
CA PHE A 54 -10.66 -16.88 3.51
C PHE A 54 -11.60 -16.65 2.30
N PRO A 55 -11.45 -17.46 1.24
CA PRO A 55 -12.25 -17.30 0.05
C PRO A 55 -13.75 -17.48 0.37
N GLY A 56 -14.58 -16.56 -0.11
CA GLY A 56 -16.03 -16.56 0.12
C GLY A 56 -16.50 -15.83 1.39
N TYR A 57 -15.61 -15.51 2.33
CA TYR A 57 -15.91 -14.67 3.49
C TYR A 57 -15.60 -13.19 3.22
N PHE A 58 -14.45 -12.94 2.58
CA PHE A 58 -14.00 -11.61 2.20
C PHE A 58 -13.85 -11.57 0.66
N GLY A 59 -14.47 -10.60 0.00
CA GLY A 59 -14.50 -10.49 -1.48
C GLY A 59 -15.85 -10.84 -2.11
N ASN A 60 -15.85 -11.21 -3.40
CA ASN A 60 -17.09 -11.48 -4.13
C ASN A 60 -17.85 -12.66 -3.52
N SER A 61 -19.10 -12.43 -3.12
CA SER A 61 -19.99 -13.39 -2.46
C SER A 61 -20.44 -14.58 -3.34
N THR A 62 -19.93 -14.69 -4.57
CA THR A 62 -20.25 -15.76 -5.54
C THR A 62 -19.06 -16.67 -5.82
N VAL A 63 -18.22 -16.95 -4.83
CA VAL A 63 -17.13 -17.93 -4.98
C VAL A 63 -17.73 -19.33 -5.05
N ASN A 64 -17.87 -19.88 -6.25
CA ASN A 64 -18.16 -21.28 -6.48
C ASN A 64 -16.85 -22.07 -6.40
N SER A 65 -16.86 -23.31 -5.88
CA SER A 65 -15.69 -24.19 -5.83
C SER A 65 -15.01 -24.37 -7.20
N ARG A 66 -15.77 -24.21 -8.30
CA ARG A 66 -15.27 -24.26 -9.68
C ARG A 66 -14.48 -23.02 -10.11
N THR A 67 -14.72 -21.86 -9.52
CA THR A 67 -14.08 -20.57 -9.90
C THR A 67 -13.09 -20.06 -8.86
N VAL A 68 -12.98 -20.72 -7.70
CA VAL A 68 -12.13 -20.26 -6.60
C VAL A 68 -10.66 -20.14 -6.99
N THR A 69 -10.14 -21.07 -7.78
CA THR A 69 -8.75 -21.05 -8.25
C THR A 69 -8.46 -19.83 -9.12
N TYR A 70 -9.42 -19.44 -9.98
CA TYR A 70 -9.28 -18.25 -10.82
C TYR A 70 -9.28 -16.97 -9.98
N HIS A 71 -10.23 -16.83 -9.05
CA HIS A 71 -10.30 -15.67 -8.17
C HIS A 71 -9.06 -15.54 -7.28
N ILE A 72 -8.57 -16.65 -6.74
CA ILE A 72 -7.32 -16.67 -5.96
C ILE A 72 -6.14 -16.23 -6.85
N GLY A 73 -6.03 -16.76 -8.07
CA GLY A 73 -4.95 -16.40 -9.00
C GLY A 73 -4.91 -14.89 -9.29
N VAL A 74 -6.04 -14.31 -9.67
CA VAL A 74 -6.16 -12.86 -9.94
C VAL A 74 -5.84 -12.02 -8.71
N ASN A 75 -6.34 -12.42 -7.54
CA ASN A 75 -6.08 -11.70 -6.30
C ASN A 75 -4.61 -11.79 -5.89
N VAL A 76 -3.94 -12.93 -6.10
CA VAL A 76 -2.52 -13.12 -5.80
C VAL A 76 -1.64 -12.26 -6.72
N GLU A 77 -1.94 -12.21 -8.02
CA GLU A 77 -1.24 -11.34 -8.97
C GLU A 77 -1.36 -9.87 -8.55
N ARG A 78 -2.59 -9.41 -8.28
CA ARG A 78 -2.82 -8.04 -7.80
C ARG A 78 -2.13 -7.75 -6.46
N LEU A 79 -2.14 -8.71 -5.54
CA LEU A 79 -1.45 -8.58 -4.25
C LEU A 79 0.06 -8.43 -4.44
N PHE A 80 0.64 -9.20 -5.37
CA PHE A 80 2.07 -9.14 -5.66
C PHE A 80 2.49 -7.75 -6.16
N ASP A 81 1.76 -7.19 -7.11
CA ASP A 81 2.06 -5.86 -7.67
C ASP A 81 2.00 -4.78 -6.59
N LEU A 82 0.88 -4.70 -5.87
CA LEU A 82 0.69 -3.68 -4.83
C LEU A 82 1.70 -3.83 -3.69
N LEU A 83 1.95 -5.06 -3.24
CA LEU A 83 2.88 -5.30 -2.13
C LEU A 83 4.31 -4.97 -2.52
N THR A 84 4.72 -5.27 -3.76
CA THR A 84 6.05 -4.91 -4.27
C THR A 84 6.24 -3.40 -4.26
N GLU A 85 5.27 -2.63 -4.76
CA GLU A 85 5.33 -1.16 -4.74
C GLU A 85 5.42 -0.59 -3.32
N GLN A 86 4.64 -1.14 -2.38
CA GLN A 86 4.64 -0.64 -1.00
C GLN A 86 5.90 -1.03 -0.22
N ILE A 87 6.47 -2.22 -0.46
CA ILE A 87 7.76 -2.60 0.12
C ILE A 87 8.86 -1.71 -0.44
N LEU A 88 8.88 -1.45 -1.74
CA LEU A 88 9.84 -0.53 -2.36
C LEU A 88 9.74 0.87 -1.75
N ALA A 89 8.53 1.40 -1.60
CA ALA A 89 8.29 2.68 -0.94
C ALA A 89 8.81 2.70 0.51
N GLY A 90 8.63 1.60 1.26
CA GLY A 90 9.17 1.46 2.61
C GLY A 90 10.70 1.42 2.65
N LEU A 91 11.34 0.69 1.73
CA LEU A 91 12.80 0.62 1.60
C LEU A 91 13.40 1.98 1.23
N CYS A 92 12.76 2.71 0.30
CA CYS A 92 13.18 4.06 -0.08
C CYS A 92 12.96 5.08 1.04
N PHE A 93 11.92 4.90 1.86
CA PHE A 93 11.62 5.78 3.00
C PHE A 93 12.61 5.59 4.16
N ALA A 94 13.07 4.36 4.41
CA ALA A 94 13.97 4.05 5.52
C ALA A 94 15.46 4.38 5.24
N GLY A 95 15.83 4.73 4.01
CA GLY A 95 17.20 5.10 3.66
C GLY A 95 17.58 6.46 4.26
N ASP A 96 18.78 6.55 4.85
CA ASP A 96 19.30 7.69 5.62
C ASP A 96 19.62 8.96 4.78
N GLY A 97 18.67 9.47 4.00
CA GLY A 97 18.76 10.76 3.30
C GLY A 97 19.82 10.84 2.18
N GLU A 98 20.74 9.89 2.10
CA GLU A 98 21.72 9.73 1.04
C GLU A 98 21.39 8.55 0.13
N CYS A 99 20.32 8.63 -0.67
CA CYS A 99 20.34 7.87 -1.93
C CYS A 99 19.33 8.39 -2.97
N ASN A 100 19.90 8.68 -4.14
CA ASN A 100 19.24 8.91 -5.42
C ASN A 100 18.39 7.70 -5.82
N CYS A 101 17.08 7.92 -6.03
CA CYS A 101 16.21 7.07 -6.85
C CYS A 101 16.07 5.60 -6.39
N CYS A 102 14.95 4.96 -6.73
CA CYS A 102 14.81 3.51 -6.55
C CYS A 102 15.88 2.78 -7.37
N THR A 103 16.82 2.09 -6.72
CA THR A 103 17.79 1.24 -7.42
C THR A 103 17.12 -0.03 -7.94
N GLU A 104 17.63 -0.62 -9.03
CA GLU A 104 17.12 -1.91 -9.52
C GLU A 104 17.25 -3.00 -8.44
N LEU A 105 18.31 -2.96 -7.63
CA LEU A 105 18.51 -3.88 -6.52
C LEU A 105 17.36 -3.80 -5.49
N GLN A 106 16.92 -2.59 -5.12
CA GLN A 106 15.79 -2.40 -4.21
C GLN A 106 14.48 -2.90 -4.81
N ARG A 107 14.28 -2.76 -6.13
CA ARG A 107 13.09 -3.29 -6.81
C ARG A 107 13.07 -4.81 -6.82
N GLU A 108 14.19 -5.44 -7.14
CA GLU A 108 14.35 -6.90 -7.10
C GLU A 108 14.15 -7.43 -5.67
N GLU A 109 14.72 -6.75 -4.66
CA GLU A 109 14.54 -7.08 -3.26
C GLU A 109 13.07 -6.97 -2.83
N ALA A 110 12.39 -5.87 -3.19
CA ALA A 110 10.98 -5.67 -2.88
C ALA A 110 10.10 -6.77 -3.50
N ALA A 111 10.34 -7.12 -4.76
CA ALA A 111 9.64 -8.20 -5.45
C ALA A 111 9.88 -9.55 -4.78
N LEU A 112 11.13 -9.85 -4.39
CA LEU A 112 11.47 -11.09 -3.70
C LEU A 112 10.78 -11.17 -2.33
N LEU A 113 10.74 -10.09 -1.57
CA LEU A 113 10.06 -10.02 -0.28
C LEU A 113 8.54 -10.19 -0.44
N ALA A 114 7.92 -9.55 -1.44
CA ALA A 114 6.50 -9.74 -1.75
C ALA A 114 6.18 -11.19 -2.12
N ALA A 115 7.00 -11.82 -2.97
CA ALA A 115 6.83 -13.22 -3.35
C ALA A 115 6.98 -14.17 -2.13
N LYS A 116 7.96 -13.92 -1.25
CA LYS A 116 8.14 -14.68 0.00
C LYS A 116 6.97 -14.50 0.96
N PHE A 117 6.38 -13.30 1.05
CA PHE A 117 5.18 -13.09 1.85
C PHE A 117 4.01 -13.92 1.31
N ILE A 118 3.77 -13.86 -0.01
CA ILE A 118 2.68 -14.58 -0.67
C ILE A 118 2.83 -16.10 -0.51
N SER A 119 4.05 -16.64 -0.62
CA SER A 119 4.30 -18.08 -0.48
C SER A 119 3.97 -18.61 0.93
N ASN A 120 3.92 -17.74 1.94
CA ASN A 120 3.53 -18.08 3.30
C ASN A 120 2.01 -18.07 3.54
N LEU A 121 1.20 -17.52 2.63
CA LEU A 121 -0.27 -17.44 2.80
C LEU A 121 -0.95 -18.80 3.06
N PRO A 122 -0.54 -19.93 2.43
CA PRO A 122 -1.10 -21.24 2.75
C PRO A 122 -0.82 -21.68 4.19
N ALA A 123 0.36 -21.36 4.75
CA ALA A 123 0.68 -21.65 6.14
C ALA A 123 -0.12 -20.75 7.08
N MET A 124 -0.21 -19.44 6.79
CA MET A 124 -1.04 -18.49 7.55
C MET A 124 -2.50 -18.95 7.61
N ARG A 125 -3.07 -19.43 6.50
CA ARG A 125 -4.44 -19.98 6.48
C ARG A 125 -4.62 -21.13 7.47
N ARG A 126 -3.65 -22.05 7.57
CA ARG A 126 -3.74 -23.19 8.51
C ARG A 126 -3.71 -22.71 9.96
N THR A 127 -2.82 -21.77 10.29
CA THR A 127 -2.75 -21.19 11.63
C THR A 127 -4.03 -20.43 11.96
N LEU A 128 -4.50 -19.55 11.08
CA LEU A 128 -5.70 -18.77 11.36
C LEU A 128 -6.98 -19.61 11.39
N ALA A 129 -7.00 -20.76 10.72
CA ALA A 129 -8.11 -21.71 10.84
C ALA A 129 -8.23 -22.28 12.26
N THR A 130 -7.11 -22.50 12.97
CA THR A 130 -7.15 -22.97 14.36
C THR A 130 -7.72 -21.91 15.30
N ASP A 131 -7.49 -20.63 15.00
CA ASP A 131 -8.03 -19.53 15.79
C ASP A 131 -9.55 -19.42 15.65
N VAL A 132 -10.09 -19.69 14.44
CA VAL A 132 -11.54 -19.74 14.21
C VAL A 132 -12.19 -20.93 14.92
N GLU A 133 -11.51 -22.09 14.96
CA GLU A 133 -12.00 -23.28 15.68
C GLU A 133 -11.95 -23.09 17.21
N ALA A 134 -11.00 -22.31 17.73
CA ALA A 134 -10.89 -22.04 19.17
C ALA A 134 -11.99 -21.10 19.70
N ASP A 135 -12.58 -20.29 18.83
CA ASP A 135 -13.70 -19.38 19.14
C ASP A 135 -15.09 -20.05 19.04
N LEU A 136 -15.16 -21.34 18.65
CA LEU A 136 -16.39 -22.15 18.52
C LEU A 136 -16.58 -23.11 19.71
#